data_AF-A0A251TS37-F1
#
_entry.id   AF-A0A251TS37-F1
#
_cell.length_a   1.000
_cell.length_b   1.000
_cell.length_c   1.000
_cell.angle_alpha   90.00
_cell.angle_beta   90.00
_cell.angle_gamma   90.00
#
_symmetry.space_group_name_H-M   'P 1'
#
loop_
_entity.id
_entity.type
_entity.pdbx_description
1 polymer ?
#
loop_
_entity_poly.entity_id
_entity_poly.type
_entity_poly.pdbx_seq_one_letter_code
_entity_poly.pdbx_strand_id
1 'polypeptide(L)'
;MGNLEKLVYSSLCPCKYLEYWPATISGSQHLRGLKLKGSIPVDLCQLESLETLSLSEVEIRHLPESICMLKHLKKLQISNCWVIEQLPEDICGLECLEKLDIWYCTSLRDIPNSICKMKCLKYLSLCGCEKVETLPENFGCLECLEKLHLAKCTSLRDIPNSTCKMKCLKGLDLSYCDQVKKLPEELGSLECLKELYIEGSGISRLPQCIYQLKGLRIIGSREQLESCGFTSLRNTSDCRDYDYCCYYCFYVEV
;
A
#
# COMPACT_ATOMS: atom_id res chain seq x y z
N MET A 1 -15.87 -37.37 3.75
CA MET A 1 -16.74 -36.20 3.46
C MET A 1 -16.72 -35.29 4.68
N GLY A 2 -15.77 -34.36 4.73
CA GLY A 2 -15.66 -33.37 5.80
C GLY A 2 -15.99 -32.00 5.22
N ASN A 3 -16.88 -31.28 5.89
CA ASN A 3 -17.48 -30.04 5.43
C ASN A 3 -16.41 -28.92 5.33
N LEU A 4 -15.91 -28.65 4.12
CA LEU A 4 -14.87 -27.65 3.81
C LEU A 4 -15.39 -26.20 3.90
N GLU A 5 -16.69 -26.00 4.14
CA GLU A 5 -17.29 -24.67 4.36
C GLU A 5 -16.71 -23.92 5.57
N LYS A 6 -15.98 -24.61 6.47
CA LYS A 6 -15.28 -23.97 7.61
C LYS A 6 -13.84 -23.54 7.33
N LEU A 7 -13.31 -23.72 6.11
CA LEU A 7 -11.96 -23.25 5.74
C LEU A 7 -11.92 -21.80 5.23
N VAL A 8 -12.85 -20.95 5.69
CA VAL A 8 -12.82 -19.49 5.50
C VAL A 8 -11.55 -18.83 6.06
N TYR A 9 -10.71 -19.58 6.77
CA TYR A 9 -9.39 -19.18 7.26
C TYR A 9 -8.33 -20.27 7.07
N SER A 10 -8.26 -20.94 5.91
CA SER A 10 -7.20 -21.92 5.68
C SER A 10 -5.84 -21.23 5.52
N SER A 11 -5.11 -21.05 6.62
CA SER A 11 -3.66 -20.95 6.58
C SER A 11 -3.11 -22.31 6.15
N LEU A 12 -2.75 -22.45 4.88
CA LEU A 12 -1.92 -23.57 4.46
C LEU A 12 -0.52 -23.30 5.02
N CYS A 13 -0.14 -24.02 6.08
CA CYS A 13 1.19 -23.94 6.65
C CYS A 13 2.26 -24.26 5.58
N PRO A 14 3.47 -23.67 5.68
CA PRO A 14 4.57 -23.91 4.75
C PRO A 14 5.19 -25.28 5.01
N CYS A 15 4.44 -26.33 4.71
CA CYS A 15 5.00 -27.63 4.54
C CYS A 15 5.64 -27.64 3.14
N LYS A 16 6.83 -28.22 3.01
CA LYS A 16 7.55 -28.51 1.76
C LYS A 16 6.78 -29.46 0.80
N TYR A 17 5.45 -29.44 0.86
CA TYR A 17 4.51 -30.40 0.31
C TYR A 17 3.37 -29.75 -0.50
N LEU A 18 3.35 -28.43 -0.71
CA LEU A 18 2.56 -27.84 -1.80
C LEU A 18 3.26 -28.04 -3.16
N GLU A 19 3.75 -29.26 -3.42
CA GLU A 19 4.02 -29.70 -4.80
C GLU A 19 2.70 -29.89 -5.57
N TYR A 20 1.56 -30.03 -4.85
CA TYR A 20 0.25 -30.21 -5.45
C TYR A 20 -0.80 -29.28 -4.82
N TRP A 21 -1.25 -28.31 -5.61
CA TRP A 21 -2.46 -27.54 -5.35
C TRP A 21 -3.68 -28.46 -5.45
N PRO A 22 -4.45 -28.72 -4.37
CA PRO A 22 -5.52 -29.71 -4.43
C PRO A 22 -6.61 -29.32 -5.43
N ALA A 23 -7.01 -30.24 -6.30
CA ALA A 23 -8.12 -30.04 -7.24
C ALA A 23 -9.42 -29.59 -6.55
N THR A 24 -9.61 -29.98 -5.28
CA THR A 24 -10.74 -29.57 -4.44
C THR A 24 -10.75 -28.05 -4.15
N ILE A 25 -9.58 -27.41 -4.10
CA ILE A 25 -9.45 -25.95 -3.94
C ILE A 25 -9.67 -25.26 -5.28
N SER A 26 -9.06 -25.78 -6.36
CA SER A 26 -9.21 -25.26 -7.74
C SER A 26 -10.65 -25.14 -8.24
N GLY A 27 -11.56 -26.01 -7.80
CA GLY A 27 -12.98 -26.00 -8.20
C GLY A 27 -13.94 -25.28 -7.24
N SER A 28 -13.43 -24.62 -6.21
CA SER A 28 -14.29 -24.05 -5.16
C SER A 28 -14.91 -22.71 -5.58
N GLN A 29 -16.21 -22.73 -5.90
CA GLN A 29 -17.02 -21.52 -6.14
C GLN A 29 -17.37 -20.73 -4.86
N HIS A 30 -16.98 -21.23 -3.69
CA HIS A 30 -17.33 -20.61 -2.40
C HIS A 30 -16.13 -20.01 -1.68
N LEU A 31 -14.90 -20.28 -2.15
CA LEU A 31 -13.70 -19.79 -1.49
C LEU A 31 -13.54 -18.28 -1.73
N ARG A 32 -13.89 -17.47 -0.72
CA ARG A 32 -13.77 -16.00 -0.76
C ARG A 32 -12.43 -15.48 -0.23
N GLY A 33 -11.72 -16.27 0.57
CA GLY A 33 -10.48 -15.83 1.21
C GLY A 33 -9.41 -16.92 1.19
N LEU A 34 -8.16 -16.54 0.88
CA LEU A 34 -7.01 -17.44 0.84
C LEU A 34 -5.77 -16.76 1.43
N LYS A 35 -5.06 -17.47 2.31
CA LYS A 35 -3.76 -17.04 2.83
C LYS A 35 -2.70 -18.09 2.52
N LEU A 36 -1.65 -17.67 1.85
CA LEU A 36 -0.51 -18.50 1.46
C LEU A 36 0.76 -18.02 2.15
N LYS A 37 1.60 -18.99 2.52
CA LYS A 37 2.92 -18.76 3.06
C LYS A 37 3.95 -19.64 2.35
N GLY A 38 5.09 -19.08 1.94
CA GLY A 38 6.17 -19.82 1.27
C GLY A 38 6.05 -19.88 -0.25
N SER A 39 5.06 -20.57 -0.80
CA SER A 39 4.90 -20.73 -2.25
C SER A 39 3.55 -20.25 -2.78
N ILE A 40 3.50 -19.94 -4.08
CA ILE A 40 2.28 -19.62 -4.81
C ILE A 40 1.98 -20.76 -5.78
N PRO A 41 0.76 -21.32 -5.77
CA PRO A 41 0.39 -22.39 -6.69
C PRO A 41 0.22 -21.84 -8.10
N VAL A 42 0.52 -22.69 -9.10
CA VAL A 42 0.52 -22.32 -10.52
C VAL A 42 -0.87 -21.87 -11.02
N ASP A 43 -1.94 -22.44 -10.44
CA ASP A 43 -3.32 -22.27 -10.92
C ASP A 43 -4.20 -21.38 -10.01
N LEU A 44 -3.61 -20.35 -9.36
CA LEU A 44 -4.41 -19.40 -8.56
C LEU A 44 -5.60 -18.80 -9.33
N CYS A 45 -5.46 -18.61 -10.64
CA CYS A 45 -6.48 -18.01 -11.50
C CYS A 45 -7.80 -18.79 -11.56
N GLN A 46 -7.83 -20.07 -11.15
CA GLN A 46 -9.05 -20.88 -11.14
C GLN A 46 -10.00 -20.52 -9.97
N LEU A 47 -9.52 -19.74 -9.00
CA LEU A 47 -10.32 -19.26 -7.88
C LEU A 47 -11.15 -18.04 -8.25
N GLU A 48 -12.08 -18.20 -9.20
CA GLU A 48 -12.91 -17.11 -9.74
C GLU A 48 -13.70 -16.36 -8.66
N SER A 49 -14.03 -17.06 -7.57
CA SER A 49 -14.81 -16.51 -6.46
C SER A 49 -14.00 -15.81 -5.37
N LEU A 50 -12.67 -15.73 -5.50
CA LEU A 50 -11.79 -15.20 -4.47
C LEU A 50 -11.93 -13.67 -4.33
N GLU A 51 -12.18 -13.21 -3.11
CA GLU A 51 -12.31 -11.79 -2.78
C GLU A 51 -11.11 -11.27 -1.97
N THR A 52 -10.41 -12.14 -1.24
CA THR A 52 -9.23 -11.78 -0.43
C THR A 52 -8.10 -12.78 -0.64
N LEU A 53 -6.91 -12.27 -0.97
CA LEU A 53 -5.69 -13.05 -1.09
C LEU A 53 -4.60 -12.42 -0.23
N SER A 54 -3.98 -13.22 0.63
CA SER A 54 -2.83 -12.82 1.45
C SER A 54 -1.65 -13.73 1.14
N LEU A 55 -0.54 -13.12 0.75
CA LEU A 55 0.73 -13.76 0.45
C LEU A 55 1.73 -13.32 1.51
N SER A 56 2.37 -14.26 2.17
CA SER A 56 3.35 -13.96 3.22
C SER A 56 4.61 -14.80 3.06
N GLU A 57 5.78 -14.19 3.19
CA GLU A 57 7.07 -14.91 3.15
C GLU A 57 7.16 -15.84 1.91
N VAL A 58 6.76 -15.34 0.74
CA VAL A 58 6.82 -16.10 -0.51
C VAL A 58 8.19 -15.92 -1.16
N GLU A 59 8.81 -17.04 -1.57
CA GLU A 59 10.14 -17.08 -2.18
C GLU A 59 10.09 -17.00 -3.72
N ILE A 60 9.36 -16.04 -4.28
CA ILE A 60 9.31 -15.78 -5.73
C ILE A 60 9.84 -14.39 -6.07
N ARG A 61 10.54 -14.28 -7.19
CA ARG A 61 11.06 -13.00 -7.71
C ARG A 61 10.00 -12.16 -8.42
N HIS A 62 9.06 -12.81 -9.09
CA HIS A 62 8.00 -12.16 -9.85
C HIS A 62 6.67 -12.80 -9.47
N LEU A 63 5.69 -11.96 -9.13
CA LEU A 63 4.32 -12.44 -8.95
C LEU A 63 3.77 -12.90 -10.31
N PRO A 64 3.10 -14.07 -10.40
CA PRO A 64 2.64 -14.56 -11.69
C PRO A 64 1.54 -13.68 -12.28
N GLU A 65 1.59 -13.43 -13.59
CA GLU A 65 0.57 -12.67 -14.33
C GLU A 65 -0.85 -13.26 -14.19
N SER A 66 -0.96 -14.56 -13.95
CA SER A 66 -2.25 -15.23 -13.73
C SER A 66 -3.03 -14.68 -12.52
N ILE A 67 -2.36 -14.03 -11.56
CA ILE A 67 -3.06 -13.38 -10.44
C ILE A 67 -4.04 -12.30 -10.93
N CYS A 68 -3.73 -11.63 -12.05
CA CYS A 68 -4.53 -10.58 -12.66
C CYS A 68 -5.85 -11.09 -13.26
N MET A 69 -6.05 -12.41 -13.30
CA MET A 69 -7.30 -13.05 -13.72
C MET A 69 -8.35 -13.12 -12.60
N LEU A 70 -7.99 -12.82 -11.35
CA LEU A 70 -8.90 -12.85 -10.19
C LEU A 70 -9.83 -11.62 -10.18
N LYS A 71 -10.82 -11.60 -11.07
CA LYS A 71 -11.69 -10.44 -11.33
C LYS A 71 -12.50 -9.98 -10.12
N HIS A 72 -12.83 -10.89 -9.21
CA HIS A 72 -13.60 -10.60 -8.00
C HIS A 72 -12.75 -10.24 -6.78
N LEU A 73 -11.42 -10.21 -6.93
CA LEU A 73 -10.51 -9.91 -5.82
C LEU A 73 -10.66 -8.46 -5.39
N LYS A 74 -11.04 -8.26 -4.11
CA LYS A 74 -11.20 -6.94 -3.48
C LYS A 74 -9.98 -6.55 -2.65
N LYS A 75 -9.25 -7.54 -2.13
CA LYS A 75 -8.11 -7.31 -1.24
C LYS A 75 -6.94 -8.23 -1.59
N LEU A 76 -5.79 -7.63 -1.88
CA LEU A 76 -4.51 -8.32 -2.08
C LEU A 76 -3.51 -7.81 -1.06
N GLN A 77 -2.99 -8.72 -0.23
CA GLN A 77 -1.92 -8.42 0.73
C GLN A 77 -0.68 -9.22 0.36
N ILE A 78 0.47 -8.56 0.29
CA ILE A 78 1.78 -9.18 0.04
C ILE A 78 2.72 -8.71 1.14
N SER A 79 3.29 -9.65 1.88
CA SER A 79 3.93 -9.33 3.16
C SER A 79 5.21 -10.12 3.36
N ASN A 80 6.29 -9.46 3.78
CA ASN A 80 7.56 -10.12 4.06
C ASN A 80 8.08 -11.00 2.89
N CYS A 81 7.72 -10.66 1.64
CA CYS A 81 8.23 -11.34 0.45
C CYS A 81 9.56 -10.66 0.06
N TRP A 82 10.63 -10.96 0.77
CA TRP A 82 11.88 -10.19 0.68
C TRP A 82 12.60 -10.29 -0.67
N VAL A 83 12.28 -11.31 -1.48
CA VAL A 83 12.90 -11.54 -2.80
C VAL A 83 12.02 -11.12 -3.97
N ILE A 84 10.80 -10.64 -3.74
CA ILE A 84 9.93 -10.16 -4.82
C ILE A 84 10.51 -8.87 -5.38
N GLU A 85 10.78 -8.84 -6.68
CA GLU A 85 11.40 -7.71 -7.37
C GLU A 85 10.37 -6.89 -8.15
N GLN A 86 9.31 -7.54 -8.64
CA GLN A 86 8.29 -6.92 -9.50
C GLN A 86 6.89 -7.49 -9.25
N LEU A 87 5.89 -6.63 -9.40
CA LEU A 87 4.49 -7.00 -9.56
C LEU A 87 4.21 -7.31 -11.05
N PRO A 88 3.09 -7.98 -11.37
CA PRO A 88 2.71 -8.26 -12.75
C PRO A 88 2.43 -6.95 -13.51
N GLU A 89 2.81 -6.90 -14.79
CA GLU A 89 2.67 -5.68 -15.61
C GLU A 89 1.21 -5.28 -15.76
N ASP A 90 0.28 -6.23 -15.80
CA ASP A 90 -1.16 -6.03 -15.96
C ASP A 90 -1.94 -6.12 -14.62
N ILE A 91 -1.38 -5.63 -13.51
CA ILE A 91 -2.07 -5.62 -12.19
C ILE A 91 -3.46 -4.97 -12.23
N CYS A 92 -3.73 -4.09 -13.19
CA CYS A 92 -5.06 -3.51 -13.42
C CYS A 92 -6.14 -4.54 -13.83
N GLY A 93 -5.75 -5.76 -14.20
CA GLY A 93 -6.67 -6.86 -14.43
C GLY A 93 -7.48 -7.24 -13.19
N LEU A 94 -7.04 -6.87 -11.98
CA LEU A 94 -7.78 -6.96 -10.73
C LEU A 94 -8.85 -5.86 -10.64
N GLU A 95 -9.88 -5.96 -11.48
CA GLU A 95 -10.89 -4.91 -11.73
C GLU A 95 -11.67 -4.48 -10.50
N CYS A 96 -11.92 -5.39 -9.55
CA CYS A 96 -12.64 -5.10 -8.30
C CYS A 96 -11.72 -4.78 -7.11
N LEU A 97 -10.40 -4.63 -7.30
CA LEU A 97 -9.49 -4.47 -6.18
C LEU A 97 -9.68 -3.11 -5.49
N GLU A 98 -10.03 -3.17 -4.21
CA GLU A 98 -10.23 -2.00 -3.36
C GLU A 98 -9.02 -1.73 -2.45
N LYS A 99 -8.28 -2.79 -2.09
CA LYS A 99 -7.13 -2.71 -1.20
C LYS A 99 -5.93 -3.51 -1.75
N LEU A 100 -4.85 -2.80 -2.04
CA LEU A 100 -3.53 -3.37 -2.32
C LEU A 100 -2.57 -3.00 -1.18
N ASP A 101 -2.05 -4.00 -0.49
CA ASP A 101 -1.29 -3.83 0.74
C ASP A 101 0.01 -4.63 0.66
N ILE A 102 1.09 -3.95 0.27
CA ILE A 102 2.41 -4.55 0.09
C ILE A 102 3.30 -4.00 1.19
N TRP A 103 3.78 -4.86 2.09
CA TRP A 103 4.60 -4.41 3.20
C TRP A 103 5.83 -5.29 3.45
N TYR A 104 6.94 -4.64 3.80
CA TYR A 104 8.29 -5.23 3.93
C TYR A 104 8.68 -6.15 2.76
N CYS A 105 8.35 -5.75 1.53
CA CYS A 105 8.85 -6.37 0.32
C CYS A 105 10.07 -5.59 -0.16
N THR A 106 11.19 -5.77 0.54
CA THR A 106 12.40 -4.92 0.44
C THR A 106 13.14 -5.01 -0.89
N SER A 107 12.87 -6.05 -1.71
CA SER A 107 13.44 -6.15 -3.06
C SER A 107 12.58 -5.55 -4.17
N LEU A 108 11.34 -5.12 -3.88
CA LEU A 108 10.44 -4.55 -4.88
C LEU A 108 11.02 -3.24 -5.40
N ARG A 109 11.26 -3.15 -6.71
CA ARG A 109 11.95 -2.00 -7.33
C ARG A 109 11.00 -1.00 -7.95
N ASP A 110 9.94 -1.49 -8.57
CA ASP A 110 9.04 -0.68 -9.38
C ASP A 110 7.58 -1.05 -9.15
N ILE A 111 6.71 -0.06 -9.34
CA ILE A 111 5.26 -0.25 -9.38
C ILE A 111 4.82 -0.15 -10.84
N PRO A 112 4.12 -1.16 -11.38
CA PRO A 112 3.74 -1.19 -12.79
C PRO A 112 2.81 -0.01 -13.13
N ASN A 113 3.05 0.62 -14.28
CA ASN A 113 2.26 1.77 -14.75
C ASN A 113 0.75 1.46 -14.89
N SER A 114 0.39 0.19 -15.08
CA SER A 114 -1.01 -0.23 -15.16
C SER A 114 -1.78 0.03 -13.88
N ILE A 115 -1.13 0.14 -12.71
CA ILE A 115 -1.79 0.48 -11.44
C ILE A 115 -2.66 1.74 -11.57
N CYS A 116 -2.22 2.71 -12.38
CA CYS A 116 -2.93 3.97 -12.63
C CYS A 116 -4.31 3.78 -13.29
N LYS A 117 -4.63 2.58 -13.80
CA LYS A 117 -5.92 2.23 -14.40
C LYS A 117 -6.91 1.62 -13.39
N MET A 118 -6.51 1.41 -12.14
CA MET A 118 -7.32 0.74 -11.12
C MET A 118 -8.37 1.68 -10.53
N LYS A 119 -9.60 1.61 -11.06
CA LYS A 119 -10.69 2.54 -10.73
C LYS A 119 -11.31 2.31 -9.35
N CYS A 120 -11.22 1.10 -8.80
CA CYS A 120 -11.83 0.75 -7.51
C CYS A 120 -10.86 0.86 -6.32
N LEU A 121 -9.57 1.14 -6.56
CA LEU A 121 -8.55 1.10 -5.53
C LEU A 121 -8.73 2.27 -4.55
N LYS A 122 -9.00 1.95 -3.29
CA LYS A 122 -9.20 2.91 -2.18
C LYS A 122 -8.01 2.95 -1.22
N TYR A 123 -7.27 1.86 -1.12
CA TYR A 123 -6.11 1.74 -0.24
C TYR A 123 -4.92 1.17 -1.00
N LEU A 124 -3.79 1.87 -0.94
CA LEU A 124 -2.51 1.41 -1.43
C LEU A 124 -1.44 1.59 -0.35
N SER A 125 -0.79 0.50 0.03
CA SER A 125 0.42 0.53 0.85
C SER A 125 1.59 -0.14 0.16
N LEU A 126 2.76 0.51 0.25
CA LEU A 126 4.08 0.02 -0.13
C LEU A 126 5.04 0.08 1.07
N CYS A 127 4.52 -0.01 2.29
CA CYS A 127 5.29 0.27 3.50
C CYS A 127 6.53 -0.65 3.62
N GLY A 128 7.73 -0.07 3.75
CA GLY A 128 8.98 -0.86 3.81
C GLY A 128 9.38 -1.51 2.48
N CYS A 129 8.86 -1.03 1.35
CA CYS A 129 9.39 -1.35 0.02
C CYS A 129 10.59 -0.44 -0.27
N GLU A 130 11.71 -0.72 0.42
CA GLU A 130 12.88 0.15 0.49
C GLU A 130 13.54 0.48 -0.86
N LYS A 131 13.41 -0.39 -1.87
CA LYS A 131 14.00 -0.21 -3.21
C LYS A 131 13.10 0.49 -4.22
N VAL A 132 11.87 0.86 -3.85
CA VAL A 132 11.00 1.63 -4.75
C VAL A 132 11.53 3.04 -4.86
N GLU A 133 12.11 3.38 -6.02
CA GLU A 133 12.75 4.69 -6.23
C GLU A 133 11.79 5.75 -6.74
N THR A 134 10.80 5.33 -7.55
CA THR A 134 9.82 6.24 -8.18
C THR A 134 8.44 5.61 -8.20
N LEU A 135 7.42 6.46 -8.29
CA LEU A 135 6.04 6.07 -8.57
C LEU A 135 5.70 6.43 -10.03
N PRO A 136 4.76 5.72 -10.68
CA PRO A 136 4.31 6.04 -12.04
C PRO A 136 3.98 7.52 -12.24
N GLU A 137 4.34 8.11 -13.38
CA GLU A 137 4.10 9.54 -13.63
C GLU A 137 2.62 9.92 -13.55
N ASN A 138 1.72 9.02 -13.99
CA ASN A 138 0.27 9.20 -13.97
C ASN A 138 -0.40 8.66 -12.69
N PHE A 139 0.31 8.56 -11.57
CA PHE A 139 -0.22 8.03 -10.31
C PHE A 139 -1.55 8.67 -9.90
N GLY A 140 -1.71 9.97 -10.18
CA GLY A 140 -2.94 10.74 -9.99
C GLY A 140 -4.23 10.19 -10.59
N CYS A 141 -4.16 9.24 -11.52
CA CYS A 141 -5.34 8.60 -12.12
C CYS A 141 -6.08 7.65 -11.16
N LEU A 142 -5.52 7.37 -9.98
CA LEU A 142 -6.19 6.64 -8.90
C LEU A 142 -7.24 7.52 -8.19
N GLU A 143 -8.29 7.90 -8.91
CA GLU A 143 -9.27 8.91 -8.46
C GLU A 143 -10.04 8.51 -7.19
N CYS A 144 -10.23 7.21 -6.95
CA CYS A 144 -10.91 6.68 -5.77
C CYS A 144 -9.97 6.39 -4.57
N LEU A 145 -8.67 6.65 -4.71
CA LEU A 145 -7.71 6.34 -3.65
C LEU A 145 -7.94 7.25 -2.44
N GLU A 146 -8.17 6.65 -1.28
CA GLU A 146 -8.41 7.35 -0.03
C GLU A 146 -7.19 7.35 0.89
N LYS A 147 -6.35 6.32 0.79
CA LYS A 147 -5.15 6.17 1.64
C LYS A 147 -3.97 5.69 0.81
N LEU A 148 -2.88 6.46 0.86
CA LEU A 148 -1.61 6.14 0.24
C LEU A 148 -0.52 6.06 1.31
N HIS A 149 0.00 4.86 1.54
CA HIS A 149 0.97 4.57 2.59
C HIS A 149 2.31 4.18 1.98
N LEU A 150 3.30 5.06 2.09
CA LEU A 150 4.63 4.88 1.53
C LEU A 150 5.71 4.83 2.62
N ALA A 151 5.32 4.72 3.89
CA ALA A 151 6.26 4.76 5.00
C ALA A 151 7.43 3.78 4.81
N LYS A 152 8.65 4.19 5.17
CA LYS A 152 9.88 3.38 5.03
C LYS A 152 10.23 2.99 3.58
N CYS A 153 9.69 3.68 2.57
CA CYS A 153 10.23 3.64 1.22
C CYS A 153 11.49 4.53 1.15
N THR A 154 12.59 4.06 1.73
CA THR A 154 13.81 4.86 1.95
C THR A 154 14.50 5.30 0.65
N SER A 155 14.34 4.58 -0.46
CA SER A 155 14.89 5.00 -1.77
C SER A 155 13.94 5.89 -2.59
N LEU A 156 12.72 6.13 -2.13
CA LEU A 156 11.73 6.92 -2.87
C LEU A 156 12.19 8.37 -2.98
N ARG A 157 12.43 8.84 -4.20
CA ARG A 157 13.05 10.15 -4.43
C ARG A 157 12.07 11.29 -4.32
N ASP A 158 10.89 11.15 -4.92
CA ASP A 158 9.89 12.20 -5.03
C ASP A 158 8.47 11.61 -5.12
N ILE A 159 7.47 12.46 -4.87
CA ILE A 159 6.06 12.17 -5.13
C ILE A 159 5.66 12.82 -6.46
N PRO A 160 5.11 12.07 -7.44
CA PRO A 160 4.71 12.66 -8.73
C PRO A 160 3.69 13.78 -8.55
N ASN A 161 3.83 14.87 -9.32
CA ASN A 161 2.87 15.99 -9.31
C ASN A 161 1.44 15.55 -9.64
N SER A 162 1.27 14.46 -10.39
CA SER A 162 -0.06 13.91 -10.67
C SER A 162 -0.81 13.49 -9.40
N THR A 163 -0.13 13.17 -8.30
CA THR A 163 -0.75 12.80 -7.01
C THR A 163 -1.76 13.86 -6.55
N CYS A 164 -1.56 15.14 -6.88
CA CYS A 164 -2.48 16.25 -6.59
C CYS A 164 -3.87 16.10 -7.26
N LYS A 165 -4.04 15.17 -8.21
CA LYS A 165 -5.30 14.86 -8.88
C LYS A 165 -6.17 13.85 -8.11
N MET A 166 -5.66 13.20 -7.06
CA MET A 166 -6.38 12.19 -6.28
C MET A 166 -7.40 12.83 -5.32
N LYS A 167 -8.54 13.31 -5.84
CA LYS A 167 -9.51 14.11 -5.06
C LYS A 167 -10.10 13.41 -3.83
N CYS A 168 -10.09 12.08 -3.80
CA CYS A 168 -10.58 11.29 -2.66
C CYS A 168 -9.52 11.02 -1.59
N LEU A 169 -8.26 11.43 -1.78
CA LEU A 169 -7.16 11.11 -0.87
C LEU A 169 -7.38 11.79 0.48
N LYS A 170 -7.47 10.98 1.54
CA LYS A 170 -7.68 11.39 2.93
C LYS A 170 -6.42 11.27 3.77
N GLY A 171 -5.56 10.31 3.45
CA GLY A 171 -4.30 10.08 4.17
C GLY A 171 -3.13 9.85 3.21
N LEU A 172 -2.05 10.60 3.44
CA LEU A 172 -0.77 10.41 2.77
C LEU A 172 0.32 10.20 3.83
N ASP A 173 0.97 9.05 3.79
CA ASP A 173 2.04 8.69 4.73
C ASP A 173 3.37 8.55 4.01
N LEU A 174 4.30 9.46 4.34
CA LEU A 174 5.68 9.55 3.85
C LEU A 174 6.70 9.38 4.98
N SER A 175 6.28 8.76 6.09
CA SER A 175 7.14 8.60 7.27
C SER A 175 8.37 7.77 6.91
N TYR A 176 9.56 8.23 7.27
CA TYR A 176 10.83 7.59 6.98
C TYR A 176 11.06 7.37 5.47
N CYS A 177 10.55 8.30 4.65
CA CYS A 177 10.95 8.48 3.24
C CYS A 177 12.01 9.58 3.16
N ASP A 178 13.20 9.27 3.63
CA ASP A 178 14.31 10.18 3.88
C ASP A 178 14.88 10.84 2.60
N GLN A 179 14.67 10.23 1.43
CA GLN A 179 15.03 10.85 0.15
C GLN A 179 13.97 11.81 -0.41
N VAL A 180 12.72 11.75 0.08
CA VAL A 180 11.65 12.69 -0.30
C VAL A 180 11.90 14.02 0.40
N LYS A 181 12.38 15.01 -0.36
CA LYS A 181 12.78 16.33 0.17
C LYS A 181 11.71 17.40 0.05
N LYS A 182 10.75 17.20 -0.85
CA LYS A 182 9.70 18.18 -1.16
C LYS A 182 8.39 17.47 -1.46
N LEU A 183 7.30 18.15 -1.17
CA LEU A 183 5.97 17.77 -1.62
C LEU A 183 5.65 18.50 -2.94
N PRO A 184 4.74 17.97 -3.76
CA PRO A 184 4.23 18.68 -4.92
C PRO A 184 3.66 20.06 -4.55
N GLU A 185 3.95 21.08 -5.37
CA GLU A 185 3.51 22.48 -5.12
C GLU A 185 1.99 22.65 -5.19
N GLU A 186 1.26 21.70 -5.77
CA GLU A 186 -0.20 21.70 -5.88
C GLU A 186 -0.88 20.82 -4.82
N LEU A 187 -0.18 20.30 -3.81
CA LEU A 187 -0.76 19.35 -2.84
C LEU A 187 -2.03 19.88 -2.13
N GLY A 188 -2.14 21.21 -2.00
CA GLY A 188 -3.33 21.89 -1.48
C GLY A 188 -4.61 21.71 -2.30
N SER A 189 -4.56 21.14 -3.52
CA SER A 189 -5.75 20.77 -4.30
C SER A 189 -6.45 19.51 -3.78
N LEU A 190 -5.83 18.78 -2.84
CA LEU A 190 -6.39 17.57 -2.24
C LEU A 190 -7.40 17.92 -1.13
N GLU A 191 -8.56 18.43 -1.51
CA GLU A 191 -9.60 18.93 -0.58
C GLU A 191 -10.06 17.92 0.48
N CYS A 192 -9.92 16.62 0.23
CA CYS A 192 -10.25 15.56 1.17
C CYS A 192 -9.11 15.16 2.11
N LEU A 193 -7.90 15.70 1.95
CA LEU A 193 -6.73 15.29 2.70
C LEU A 193 -6.86 15.75 4.17
N LYS A 194 -6.83 14.79 5.07
CA LYS A 194 -7.00 15.00 6.52
C LYS A 194 -5.74 14.71 7.30
N GLU A 195 -4.90 13.82 6.79
CA GLU A 195 -3.68 13.39 7.47
C GLU A 195 -2.51 13.33 6.50
N LEU A 196 -1.43 14.01 6.89
CA LEU A 196 -0.15 13.98 6.21
C LEU A 196 0.93 13.60 7.22
N TYR A 197 1.55 12.44 7.04
CA TYR A 197 2.65 11.98 7.89
C TYR A 197 3.98 12.22 7.17
N ILE A 198 4.88 12.98 7.80
CA ILE A 198 6.19 13.34 7.23
C ILE A 198 7.36 12.92 8.12
N GLU A 199 7.10 12.28 9.26
CA GLU A 199 8.14 11.97 10.25
C GLU A 199 9.36 11.30 9.63
N GLY A 200 10.55 11.86 9.82
CA GLY A 200 11.79 11.23 9.33
C GLY A 200 11.96 11.24 7.81
N SER A 201 11.09 11.95 7.08
CA SER A 201 11.33 12.31 5.68
C SER A 201 12.34 13.47 5.56
N GLY A 202 12.85 13.71 4.34
CA GLY A 202 13.69 14.86 4.03
C GLY A 202 12.93 16.19 3.90
N ILE A 203 11.62 16.21 4.16
CA ILE A 203 10.76 17.38 4.01
C ILE A 203 11.08 18.38 5.12
N SER A 204 11.61 19.54 4.71
CA SER A 204 11.96 20.68 5.58
C SER A 204 11.09 21.92 5.33
N ARG A 205 10.34 21.94 4.23
CA ARG A 205 9.42 23.02 3.87
C ARG A 205 8.18 22.43 3.22
N LEU A 206 7.03 22.98 3.61
CA LEU A 206 5.74 22.61 3.03
C LEU A 206 5.35 23.62 1.93
N PRO A 207 4.63 23.18 0.88
CA PRO A 207 4.16 24.06 -0.18
C PRO A 207 3.10 25.03 0.36
N GLN A 208 3.07 26.27 -0.15
CA GLN A 208 2.22 27.34 0.40
C GLN A 208 0.72 27.03 0.28
N CYS A 209 0.32 26.21 -0.70
CA CYS A 209 -1.07 25.79 -0.87
C CYS A 209 -1.57 24.87 0.26
N ILE A 210 -0.67 24.23 1.03
CA ILE A 210 -1.06 23.30 2.09
C ILE A 210 -1.89 24.00 3.17
N TYR A 211 -1.68 25.31 3.36
CA TYR A 211 -2.40 26.14 4.32
C TYR A 211 -3.86 26.40 3.94
N GLN A 212 -4.30 25.93 2.77
CA GLN A 212 -5.70 25.99 2.34
C GLN A 212 -6.51 24.78 2.83
N LEU A 213 -5.84 23.68 3.20
CA LEU A 213 -6.46 22.44 3.66
C LEU A 213 -6.88 22.53 5.13
N LYS A 214 -8.03 23.15 5.38
CA LYS A 214 -8.56 23.36 6.74
C LYS A 214 -8.79 22.03 7.46
N GLY A 215 -8.24 21.91 8.67
CA GLY A 215 -8.34 20.71 9.49
C GLY A 215 -7.36 19.61 9.09
N LEU A 216 -6.43 19.89 8.16
CA LEU A 216 -5.35 18.97 7.85
C LEU A 216 -4.45 18.81 9.07
N ARG A 217 -4.30 17.56 9.52
CA ARG A 217 -3.29 17.19 10.50
C ARG A 217 -1.99 16.87 9.79
N ILE A 218 -0.93 17.58 10.14
CA ILE A 218 0.44 17.27 9.71
C ILE A 218 1.16 16.65 10.89
N ILE A 219 1.61 15.40 10.72
CA ILE A 219 2.21 14.57 11.76
C ILE A 219 3.70 14.41 11.47
N GLY A 220 4.54 14.65 12.47
CA GLY A 220 5.99 14.56 12.35
C GLY A 220 6.70 14.56 13.70
N SER A 221 8.02 14.45 13.66
CA SER A 221 8.83 14.72 14.86
C SER A 221 8.75 16.20 15.22
N ARG A 222 8.96 16.53 16.50
CA ARG A 222 8.97 17.91 16.97
C ARG A 222 9.93 18.79 16.16
N GLU A 223 11.17 18.34 16.02
CA GLU A 223 12.23 19.05 15.31
C GLU A 223 11.85 19.31 13.84
N GLN A 224 11.22 18.33 13.19
CA GLN A 224 10.80 18.47 11.80
C GLN A 224 9.65 19.47 11.65
N LEU A 225 8.63 19.42 12.52
CA LEU A 225 7.53 20.38 12.47
C LEU A 225 7.99 21.80 12.81
N GLU A 226 8.90 21.96 13.78
CA GLU A 226 9.53 23.25 14.10
C GLU A 226 10.35 23.77 12.90
N SER A 227 11.08 22.90 12.19
CA SER A 227 11.80 23.27 10.96
C SER A 227 10.86 23.72 9.82
N CYS A 228 9.64 23.18 9.78
CA CYS A 228 8.58 23.60 8.86
C CYS A 228 7.87 24.90 9.30
N GLY A 229 8.24 25.48 10.45
CA GLY A 229 7.71 26.75 10.95
C GLY A 229 6.62 26.63 12.01
N PHE A 230 6.33 25.43 12.53
CA PHE A 230 5.28 25.23 13.54
C PHE A 230 5.85 25.28 14.97
N THR A 231 5.34 26.19 15.79
CA THR A 231 5.79 26.37 17.18
C THR A 231 4.81 25.85 18.23
N SER A 232 3.53 25.75 17.88
CA SER A 232 2.46 25.26 18.76
C SER A 232 2.06 23.85 18.35
N LEU A 233 2.71 22.86 18.97
CA LEU A 233 2.54 21.45 18.64
C LEU A 233 1.66 20.75 19.68
N ARG A 234 0.85 19.80 19.23
CA ARG A 234 0.09 18.89 20.10
C ARG A 234 0.76 17.52 20.09
N ASN A 235 0.83 16.87 21.25
CA ASN A 235 1.21 15.46 21.33
C ASN A 235 0.08 14.61 20.74
N THR A 236 0.42 13.58 19.97
CA THR A 236 -0.52 12.51 19.67
C THR A 236 -0.16 11.25 20.46
N SER A 237 -1.14 10.69 21.18
CA SER A 237 -1.09 9.31 21.70
C SER A 237 -1.69 8.30 20.72
N ASP A 238 -2.20 8.82 19.60
CA ASP A 238 -2.92 8.13 18.53
C ASP A 238 -2.00 8.04 17.31
N CYS A 239 -0.98 7.19 17.42
CA CYS A 239 -0.37 6.54 16.27
C CYS A 239 -0.92 5.11 16.17
N ARG A 240 -2.20 4.90 16.47
CA ARG A 240 -2.78 3.57 16.77
C ARG A 240 -3.39 2.83 15.59
N ASP A 241 -3.39 3.39 14.39
CA ASP A 241 -4.00 2.66 13.27
C ASP A 241 -3.05 1.70 12.55
N TYR A 242 -1.74 1.73 12.80
CA TYR A 242 -0.79 0.86 12.11
C TYR A 242 0.34 0.45 13.05
N ASP A 243 0.51 -0.86 13.22
CA ASP A 243 1.36 -1.58 14.18
C ASP A 243 2.86 -1.18 14.29
N TYR A 244 3.38 -0.15 13.61
CA TYR A 244 4.82 0.12 13.59
C TYR A 244 5.19 1.60 13.43
N CYS A 245 5.05 2.36 14.52
CA CYS A 245 6.06 3.30 15.05
C CYS A 245 5.46 4.07 16.25
N CYS A 246 5.59 3.50 17.45
CA CYS A 246 5.37 4.23 18.70
C CYS A 246 6.60 5.09 19.00
N TYR A 247 6.66 6.26 18.39
CA TYR A 247 7.48 7.37 18.90
C TYR A 247 6.56 8.55 19.19
N TYR A 248 7.01 9.48 20.04
CA TYR A 248 6.27 10.68 20.41
C TYR A 248 6.07 11.57 19.18
N CYS A 249 5.09 11.24 18.34
CA CYS A 249 4.73 12.06 17.20
C CYS A 249 4.00 13.30 17.70
N PHE A 250 4.30 14.41 17.06
CA PHE A 250 3.59 15.67 17.25
C PHE A 250 2.72 15.89 16.04
N TYR A 251 1.67 16.69 16.22
CA TYR A 251 0.92 17.18 15.08
C TYR A 251 0.58 18.66 15.21
N VAL A 252 0.39 19.27 14.06
CA VAL A 252 -0.23 20.58 13.89
C VAL A 252 -1.49 20.41 13.04
N GLU A 253 -2.47 21.26 13.30
CA GLU A 253 -3.68 21.37 12.49
C GLU A 253 -3.62 22.70 11.75
N VAL A 254 -3.85 22.67 10.44
CA VAL A 254 -3.75 23.83 9.56
C VAL A 254 -5.13 24.37 9.19
#